data_AF-A0A0V1BV76-F1
#
_entry.id   AF-A0A0V1BV76-F1
#
_cell.length_a   1.000
_cell.length_b   1.000
_cell.length_c   1.000
_cell.angle_alpha   90.00
_cell.angle_beta   90.00
_cell.angle_gamma   90.00
#
_symmetry.space_group_name_H-M   'P 1'
#
loop_
_entity.id
_entity.type
_entity.pdbx_description
1 polymer ?
#
loop_
_entity_poly.entity_id
_entity_poly.type
_entity_poly.pdbx_seq_one_letter_code
_entity_poly.pdbx_strand_id
1 'polypeptide(L)'
;MEEIYRLRECGVVKIPLATEKTMVAHDVRHAPELALNLLSVSRIAAQKKTLIFDEYGCRIVDIGVKVLRQHILGTAMQYNGLYQLNRCDHWAMAMQDIPDLWHRRLGHLSRRSMKLLQDGQATGIPSDAITKTDCVTCLKGKKCRSSFSKLATKRSKDVLELVHSGICGPLQVAFVGGARYFLSFIDDFSRKSFVYFLKHKNEALPKFKDFIALVERQTSNGFEKEFLARKGIRHERTIPETPQQNGVAERMNRTLVEKTRTMLIDVNLNPDLCAKAVGTANYLRNRCPTKAL
;
A
#
# COMPACT_ATOMS: atom_id res chain seq x y z
N MET A 1 -18.98 -37.14 11.42
CA MET A 1 -17.77 -36.37 11.76
C MET A 1 -18.20 -34.92 11.91
N GLU A 2 -18.42 -34.46 13.14
CA GLU A 2 -18.64 -33.04 13.42
C GLU A 2 -17.29 -32.31 13.29
N GLU A 3 -17.17 -31.47 12.28
CA GLU A 3 -16.08 -30.50 12.22
C GLU A 3 -16.32 -29.45 13.30
N ILE A 4 -15.66 -29.62 14.45
CA ILE A 4 -15.60 -28.60 15.49
C ILE A 4 -14.71 -27.46 14.99
N TYR A 5 -15.31 -26.48 14.33
CA TYR A 5 -14.64 -25.23 13.97
C TYR A 5 -14.24 -24.50 15.26
N ARG A 6 -12.95 -24.50 15.59
CA ARG A 6 -12.42 -23.76 16.75
C ARG A 6 -12.50 -22.26 16.48
N LEU A 7 -13.33 -21.54 17.21
CA LEU A 7 -13.31 -20.08 17.31
C LEU A 7 -11.97 -19.65 17.97
N ARG A 8 -10.99 -19.21 17.18
CA ARG A 8 -9.62 -18.99 17.67
C ARG A 8 -9.27 -17.56 18.03
N GLU A 9 -10.03 -16.54 17.59
CA GLU A 9 -9.61 -15.14 17.77
C GLU A 9 -10.74 -14.19 18.21
N CYS A 10 -10.45 -13.33 19.19
CA CYS A 10 -11.31 -12.24 19.64
C CYS A 10 -10.92 -10.94 18.94
N GLY A 11 -11.89 -10.20 18.40
CA GLY A 11 -11.66 -8.94 17.69
C GLY A 11 -12.73 -7.89 17.93
N VAL A 12 -12.55 -6.70 17.35
CA VAL A 12 -13.52 -5.60 17.37
C VAL A 12 -14.26 -5.57 16.04
N VAL A 13 -15.59 -5.62 16.09
CA VAL A 13 -16.44 -5.60 14.90
C VAL A 13 -17.27 -4.31 14.88
N LYS A 14 -17.14 -3.55 13.79
CA LYS A 14 -17.98 -2.38 13.51
C LYS A 14 -19.18 -2.83 12.69
N ILE A 15 -20.38 -2.66 13.24
CA ILE A 15 -21.64 -3.03 12.61
C ILE A 15 -22.34 -1.74 12.18
N PRO A 16 -22.48 -1.48 10.87
CA PRO A 16 -23.28 -0.37 10.39
C PRO A 16 -24.75 -0.65 10.72
N LEU A 17 -25.39 0.32 11.37
CA LEU A 17 -26.80 0.26 11.72
C LEU A 17 -27.63 0.91 10.62
N ALA A 18 -28.93 0.58 10.56
CA ALA A 18 -29.86 1.20 9.61
C ALA A 18 -30.00 2.73 9.77
N THR A 19 -29.44 3.31 10.84
CA THR A 19 -29.58 4.72 11.23
C THR A 19 -28.29 5.54 11.04
N GLU A 20 -27.48 5.25 10.01
CA GLU A 20 -26.14 5.85 9.73
C GLU A 20 -25.12 5.77 10.89
N LYS A 21 -25.53 5.27 12.05
CA LYS A 21 -24.70 5.05 13.23
C LYS A 21 -23.97 3.71 13.10
N THR A 22 -22.79 3.64 13.69
CA THR A 22 -21.99 2.40 13.73
C THR A 22 -21.92 1.88 15.16
N MET A 23 -22.33 0.64 15.39
CA MET A 23 -22.13 -0.03 16.69
C MET A 23 -20.77 -0.71 16.69
N VAL A 24 -20.01 -0.55 17.77
CA VAL A 24 -18.70 -1.19 17.94
C VAL A 24 -18.83 -2.32 18.96
N ALA A 25 -18.75 -3.56 18.49
CA ALA A 25 -18.76 -4.74 19.35
C ALA A 25 -17.32 -5.13 19.70
N HIS A 26 -17.01 -5.17 20.99
CA HIS A 26 -15.70 -5.60 21.49
C HIS A 26 -15.72 -7.09 21.87
N ASP A 27 -14.56 -7.75 21.79
CA ASP A 27 -14.35 -9.17 22.13
C ASP A 27 -15.26 -10.16 21.39
N VAL A 28 -15.51 -9.90 20.11
CA VAL A 28 -16.29 -10.80 19.26
C VAL A 28 -15.38 -11.96 18.82
N ARG A 29 -15.81 -13.20 19.09
CA ARG A 29 -15.14 -14.39 18.57
C ARG A 29 -15.44 -14.50 17.08
N HIS A 30 -14.40 -14.49 16.26
CA HIS A 30 -14.51 -14.68 14.81
C HIS A 30 -13.65 -15.87 14.38
N ALA A 31 -14.02 -16.46 13.25
CA ALA A 31 -13.30 -17.54 12.62
C ALA A 31 -12.85 -17.04 11.23
N PRO A 32 -11.57 -16.65 11.07
CA PRO A 32 -11.09 -16.02 9.84
C PRO A 32 -11.11 -16.94 8.60
N GLU A 33 -11.23 -18.26 8.82
CA GLU A 33 -11.38 -19.27 7.76
C GLU A 33 -12.82 -19.44 7.27
N LEU A 34 -13.81 -18.87 7.97
CA LEU A 34 -15.21 -18.88 7.56
C LEU A 34 -15.46 -17.71 6.60
N ALA A 35 -16.12 -17.99 5.47
CA ALA A 35 -16.53 -16.98 4.50
C ALA A 35 -17.50 -15.92 5.10
N LEU A 36 -18.03 -16.17 6.30
CA LEU A 36 -18.97 -15.33 7.02
C LEU A 36 -18.46 -15.02 8.43
N ASN A 37 -18.56 -13.77 8.85
CA ASN A 37 -18.27 -13.36 10.22
C ASN A 37 -19.42 -13.80 11.15
N LEU A 38 -19.07 -14.48 12.25
CA LEU A 38 -20.02 -14.82 13.31
C LEU A 38 -20.08 -13.70 14.35
N LEU A 39 -21.27 -13.45 14.88
CA LEU A 39 -21.51 -12.42 15.89
C LEU A 39 -22.06 -13.06 17.16
N SER A 40 -21.42 -12.80 18.31
CA SER A 40 -21.82 -13.41 19.58
C SER A 40 -22.99 -12.67 20.22
N VAL A 41 -24.11 -13.38 20.42
CA VAL A 41 -25.31 -12.88 21.12
C VAL A 41 -24.97 -12.41 22.54
N SER A 42 -24.17 -13.17 23.27
CA SER A 42 -23.81 -12.84 24.66
C SER A 42 -22.98 -11.55 24.76
N ARG A 43 -22.17 -11.24 23.74
CA ARG A 43 -21.38 -10.00 23.71
C ARG A 43 -22.23 -8.77 23.41
N ILE A 44 -23.22 -8.90 22.52
CA ILE A 44 -24.18 -7.82 22.24
C ILE A 44 -25.04 -7.54 23.48
N ALA A 45 -25.50 -8.59 24.17
CA ALA A 45 -26.24 -8.47 25.42
C ALA A 45 -25.42 -7.76 26.52
N ALA A 46 -24.12 -8.07 26.62
CA ALA A 46 -23.21 -7.39 27.56
C ALA A 46 -23.07 -5.87 27.29
N GLN A 47 -23.34 -5.42 26.06
CA GLN A 47 -23.35 -4.00 25.68
C GLN A 47 -24.69 -3.30 25.95
N LYS A 48 -25.55 -3.88 26.80
CA LYS A 48 -26.89 -3.38 27.13
C LYS A 48 -27.81 -3.22 25.92
N LYS A 49 -27.57 -4.02 24.86
CA LYS A 49 -28.46 -4.12 23.70
C LYS A 49 -29.34 -5.35 23.87
N THR A 50 -30.60 -5.24 23.45
CA THR A 50 -31.56 -6.33 23.53
C THR A 50 -31.71 -6.97 22.17
N LEU A 51 -31.64 -8.30 22.10
CA LEU A 51 -31.97 -9.04 20.89
C LEU A 51 -33.36 -9.63 21.06
N ILE A 52 -34.24 -9.37 20.10
CA ILE A 52 -35.58 -9.91 20.03
C ILE A 52 -35.62 -10.89 18.87
N PHE A 53 -35.84 -12.17 19.17
CA PHE A 53 -36.01 -13.22 18.17
C PHE A 53 -37.49 -13.51 18.02
N ASP A 54 -37.99 -13.46 16.79
CA ASP A 54 -39.39 -13.72 16.43
C ASP A 54 -39.46 -14.52 15.12
N GLU A 55 -40.69 -14.83 14.67
CA GLU A 55 -40.96 -15.58 13.44
C GLU A 55 -40.43 -14.90 12.16
N TYR A 56 -40.15 -13.60 12.21
CA TYR A 56 -39.63 -12.81 11.08
C TYR A 56 -38.11 -12.64 11.13
N GLY A 57 -37.45 -13.08 12.20
CA GLY A 57 -36.00 -13.05 12.35
C GLY A 57 -35.54 -12.50 13.71
N CYS A 58 -34.46 -11.72 13.69
CA CYS A 58 -33.86 -11.12 14.88
C CYS A 58 -33.77 -9.60 14.75
N ARG A 59 -34.21 -8.87 15.76
CA ARG A 59 -34.11 -7.41 15.87
C ARG A 59 -33.17 -7.05 17.00
N ILE A 60 -32.17 -6.22 16.71
CA ILE A 60 -31.24 -5.67 17.70
C ILE A 60 -31.77 -4.30 18.12
N VAL A 61 -32.04 -4.14 19.41
CA VAL A 61 -32.74 -2.98 19.97
C VAL A 61 -31.90 -2.28 21.04
N ASP A 62 -31.88 -0.95 21.02
CA ASP A 62 -31.37 -0.12 22.10
C ASP A 62 -32.51 0.37 22.99
N ILE A 63 -32.59 -0.17 24.20
CA ILE A 63 -33.63 0.20 25.18
C ILE A 63 -33.18 1.44 26.00
N GLY A 64 -31.93 1.91 25.85
CA GLY A 64 -31.41 3.09 26.56
C GLY A 64 -31.81 4.45 26.00
N VAL A 65 -32.51 4.50 24.85
CA VAL A 65 -32.82 5.74 24.13
C VAL A 65 -34.28 6.15 24.42
N LYS A 66 -34.54 7.33 24.99
CA LYS A 66 -35.90 7.83 25.31
C LYS A 66 -36.78 8.20 24.09
N VAL A 67 -36.34 7.94 22.85
CA VAL A 67 -36.99 8.44 21.63
C VAL A 67 -37.51 7.30 20.76
N LEU A 68 -38.85 7.24 20.62
CA LEU A 68 -39.67 6.15 20.05
C LEU A 68 -39.34 5.68 18.62
N ARG A 69 -38.51 6.40 17.84
CA ARG A 69 -38.22 6.07 16.41
C ARG A 69 -36.80 5.55 16.12
N GLN A 70 -35.91 5.43 17.11
CA GLN A 70 -34.51 4.98 16.90
C GLN A 70 -34.13 3.72 17.69
N HIS A 71 -35.11 2.90 18.08
CA HIS A 71 -34.85 1.73 18.91
C HIS A 71 -34.24 0.57 18.14
N ILE A 72 -34.57 0.37 16.86
CA ILE A 72 -34.07 -0.76 16.06
C ILE A 72 -32.72 -0.38 15.44
N LEU A 73 -31.65 -1.02 15.92
CA LEU A 73 -30.29 -0.83 15.45
C LEU A 73 -30.02 -1.68 14.18
N GLY A 74 -30.55 -2.89 14.14
CA GLY A 74 -30.38 -3.78 12.98
C GLY A 74 -31.41 -4.91 12.98
N THR A 75 -31.63 -5.47 11.80
CA THR A 75 -32.49 -6.65 11.59
C THR A 75 -31.66 -7.77 11.00
N ALA A 76 -32.01 -9.01 11.30
CA ALA A 76 -31.41 -10.21 10.75
C ALA A 76 -32.51 -11.19 10.34
N MET A 77 -32.41 -11.76 9.15
CA MET A 77 -33.34 -12.78 8.67
C MET A 77 -32.81 -14.17 8.92
N GLN A 78 -33.71 -15.13 9.14
CA GLN A 78 -33.31 -16.52 9.29
C GLN A 78 -32.99 -17.12 7.91
N TYR A 79 -31.80 -17.72 7.78
CA TYR A 79 -31.37 -18.43 6.59
C TYR A 79 -30.56 -19.66 7.01
N ASN A 80 -31.00 -20.86 6.61
CA ASN A 80 -30.36 -22.14 6.94
C ASN A 80 -30.04 -22.34 8.44
N GLY A 81 -30.98 -21.97 9.32
CA GLY A 81 -30.82 -22.12 10.77
C GLY A 81 -29.94 -21.06 11.45
N LEU A 82 -29.42 -20.08 10.70
CA LEU A 82 -28.65 -18.94 11.20
C LEU A 82 -29.41 -17.63 10.99
N TYR A 83 -29.14 -16.64 11.85
CA TYR A 83 -29.65 -15.28 11.66
C TYR A 83 -28.63 -14.43 10.89
N GLN A 84 -28.92 -14.14 9.63
CA GLN A 84 -28.10 -13.30 8.77
C GLN A 84 -28.51 -11.83 8.92
N LEU A 85 -27.59 -11.00 9.40
CA LEU A 85 -27.83 -9.55 9.54
C LEU A 85 -28.09 -8.90 8.17
N ASN A 86 -29.21 -8.20 8.04
CA ASN A 86 -29.59 -7.43 6.87
C ASN A 86 -28.67 -6.22 6.73
N ARG A 87 -27.87 -6.17 5.66
CA ARG A 87 -26.89 -5.11 5.40
C ARG A 87 -27.36 -4.23 4.25
N CYS A 88 -27.19 -2.91 4.39
CA CYS A 88 -27.14 -2.00 3.24
C CYS A 88 -25.69 -1.88 2.77
N ASP A 89 -25.35 -2.57 1.68
CA ASP A 89 -24.25 -2.31 0.73
C ASP A 89 -22.81 -2.04 1.20
N HIS A 90 -22.39 -2.37 2.43
CA HIS A 90 -20.97 -2.34 2.79
C HIS A 90 -20.49 -3.58 3.55
N TRP A 91 -19.31 -4.06 3.16
CA TRP A 91 -18.58 -5.19 3.74
C TRP A 91 -18.15 -4.85 5.18
N ALA A 92 -18.95 -5.18 6.19
CA ALA A 92 -18.43 -5.27 7.56
C ALA A 92 -17.57 -6.54 7.68
N MET A 93 -16.26 -6.37 7.47
CA MET A 93 -15.22 -7.33 7.85
C MET A 93 -14.82 -7.07 9.30
N ALA A 94 -14.50 -8.12 10.06
CA ALA A 94 -13.78 -7.94 11.31
C ALA A 94 -12.48 -7.18 11.01
N MET A 95 -12.31 -5.98 11.54
CA MET A 95 -11.01 -5.31 11.51
C MET A 95 -10.23 -5.85 12.70
N GLN A 96 -9.24 -6.70 12.45
CA GLN A 96 -8.11 -6.73 13.35
C GLN A 96 -7.51 -5.32 13.35
N ASP A 97 -7.35 -4.71 14.51
CA ASP A 97 -6.67 -3.44 14.66
C ASP A 97 -5.18 -3.68 14.37
N ILE A 98 -4.80 -3.66 13.09
CA ILE A 98 -3.42 -3.88 12.65
C ILE A 98 -2.65 -2.60 12.98
N PRO A 99 -1.69 -2.64 13.94
CA PRO A 99 -0.90 -1.47 14.26
C PRO A 99 -0.15 -1.01 13.02
N ASP A 100 -0.06 0.30 12.82
CA ASP A 100 0.64 0.92 11.69
C ASP A 100 0.04 0.56 10.32
N LEU A 101 -1.25 0.22 10.23
CA LEU A 101 -1.89 -0.24 8.98
C LEU A 101 -1.58 0.65 7.77
N TRP A 102 -1.75 1.96 7.89
CA TRP A 102 -1.47 2.92 6.81
C TRP A 102 0.02 3.04 6.50
N HIS A 103 0.86 2.99 7.52
CA HIS A 103 2.30 2.96 7.33
C HIS A 103 2.73 1.73 6.53
N ARG A 104 2.20 0.54 6.84
CA ARG A 104 2.44 -0.70 6.09
C ARG A 104 1.89 -0.64 4.66
N ARG A 105 0.64 -0.20 4.48
CA ARG A 105 -0.01 -0.04 3.16
C ARG A 105 0.75 0.92 2.22
N LEU A 106 1.36 1.96 2.78
CA LEU A 106 2.19 2.93 2.03
C LEU A 106 3.65 2.46 1.87
N GLY A 107 3.92 1.17 2.09
CA GLY A 107 5.24 0.57 1.92
C GLY A 107 6.23 1.15 2.90
N HIS A 108 5.82 1.23 4.17
CA HIS A 108 6.58 1.80 5.28
C HIS A 108 7.00 3.25 5.01
N LEU A 109 6.06 4.12 4.61
CA LEU A 109 6.36 5.52 4.35
C LEU A 109 6.80 6.26 5.63
N SER A 110 7.64 7.30 5.50
CA SER A 110 8.07 8.09 6.66
C SER A 110 6.88 8.85 7.28
N ARG A 111 6.87 9.04 8.61
CA ARG A 111 5.82 9.79 9.31
C ARG A 111 5.65 11.20 8.74
N ARG A 112 6.75 11.89 8.44
CA ARG A 112 6.72 13.22 7.80
C ARG A 112 6.01 13.19 6.44
N SER A 113 6.30 12.20 5.60
CA SER A 113 5.65 12.07 4.30
C SER A 113 4.18 11.65 4.44
N MET A 114 3.83 10.80 5.41
CA MET A 114 2.43 10.49 5.70
C MET A 114 1.66 11.72 6.18
N LYS A 115 2.33 12.60 6.95
CA LYS A 115 1.74 13.86 7.42
C LYS A 115 1.44 14.80 6.25
N LEU A 116 2.35 14.94 5.30
CA LEU A 116 2.09 15.68 4.05
C LEU A 116 0.88 15.13 3.27
N LEU A 117 0.71 13.81 3.25
CA LEU A 117 -0.46 13.19 2.63
C LEU A 117 -1.75 13.51 3.39
N GLN A 118 -1.74 13.45 4.73
CA GLN A 118 -2.88 13.85 5.57
C GLN A 118 -3.21 15.35 5.43
N ASP A 119 -2.19 16.19 5.25
CA ASP A 119 -2.31 17.65 5.17
C ASP A 119 -2.74 18.13 3.76
N GLY A 120 -3.45 17.28 3.01
CA GLY A 120 -4.12 17.66 1.76
C GLY A 120 -3.47 17.16 0.47
N GLN A 121 -2.32 16.46 0.51
CA GLN A 121 -1.74 15.87 -0.70
C GLN A 121 -2.41 14.54 -1.12
N ALA A 122 -3.26 13.96 -0.26
CA ALA A 122 -4.14 12.85 -0.61
C ALA A 122 -5.46 12.93 0.15
N THR A 123 -6.48 12.27 -0.38
CA THR A 123 -7.77 12.08 0.29
C THR A 123 -7.85 10.68 0.90
N GLY A 124 -8.65 10.52 1.95
CA GLY A 124 -8.95 9.22 2.55
C GLY A 124 -7.90 8.63 3.49
N ILE A 125 -6.89 9.41 3.92
CA ILE A 125 -6.00 9.01 5.02
C ILE A 125 -6.64 9.40 6.36
N PRO A 126 -6.94 8.43 7.25
CA PRO A 126 -7.49 8.70 8.58
C PRO A 126 -6.57 9.57 9.42
N SER A 127 -7.13 10.36 10.33
CA SER A 127 -6.38 11.25 11.23
C SER A 127 -5.44 10.48 12.17
N ASP A 128 -5.84 9.28 12.58
CA ASP A 128 -5.10 8.34 13.44
C ASP A 128 -4.12 7.44 12.66
N ALA A 129 -3.97 7.63 11.34
CA ALA A 129 -3.10 6.81 10.50
C ALA A 129 -1.59 6.89 10.86
N ILE A 130 -1.17 7.95 11.55
CA ILE A 130 0.23 8.16 11.96
C ILE A 130 0.39 7.79 13.42
N THR A 131 0.98 6.64 13.66
CA THR A 131 1.32 6.16 15.00
C THR A 131 2.61 6.78 15.51
N LYS A 132 2.74 6.87 16.85
CA LYS A 132 3.94 7.38 17.53
C LYS A 132 4.98 6.30 17.80
N THR A 133 4.59 5.03 17.70
CA THR A 133 5.43 3.86 17.97
C THR A 133 6.40 3.58 16.84
N ASP A 134 7.63 3.21 17.18
CA ASP A 134 8.65 2.91 16.18
C ASP A 134 8.39 1.57 15.50
N CYS A 135 8.41 1.59 14.17
CA CYS A 135 8.24 0.39 13.37
C CYS A 135 9.52 -0.45 13.40
N VAL A 136 9.49 -1.58 14.12
CA VAL A 136 10.61 -2.54 14.22
C VAL A 136 11.10 -2.98 12.85
N THR A 137 10.18 -3.19 11.90
CA THR A 137 10.50 -3.57 10.53
C THR A 137 11.32 -2.48 9.82
N CYS A 138 10.97 -1.20 9.98
CA CYS A 138 11.75 -0.09 9.44
C CYS A 138 13.16 -0.05 10.00
N LEU A 139 13.33 -0.28 11.31
CA LEU A 139 14.65 -0.30 11.96
C LEU A 139 15.56 -1.38 11.36
N LYS A 140 15.00 -2.56 11.04
CA LYS A 140 15.71 -3.67 10.39
C LYS A 140 15.99 -3.37 8.90
N GLY A 141 15.04 -2.80 8.19
CA GLY A 141 15.05 -2.66 6.73
C GLY A 141 15.77 -1.41 6.19
N LYS A 142 15.82 -0.32 6.97
CA LYS A 142 16.29 1.01 6.51
C LYS A 142 17.61 1.48 7.11
N LYS A 143 18.36 0.59 7.76
CA LYS A 143 19.69 0.94 8.26
C LYS A 143 20.60 1.28 7.08
N CYS A 144 21.10 2.52 7.04
CA CYS A 144 21.89 3.04 5.93
C CYS A 144 23.18 3.71 6.39
N ARG A 145 24.20 3.67 5.54
CA ARG A 145 25.46 4.40 5.71
C ARG A 145 25.21 5.90 5.49
N SER A 146 25.89 6.77 6.24
CA SER A 146 25.75 8.22 6.18
C SER A 146 25.92 8.76 4.76
N SER A 147 25.19 9.81 4.41
CA SER A 147 25.30 10.44 3.09
C SER A 147 26.63 11.17 2.91
N PHE A 148 27.19 11.09 1.70
CA PHE A 148 28.31 11.93 1.29
C PHE A 148 27.86 13.36 0.95
N SER A 149 28.79 14.31 0.97
CA SER A 149 28.57 15.73 0.64
C SER A 149 27.98 15.90 -0.75
N LYS A 150 27.07 16.88 -0.90
CA LYS A 150 26.38 17.17 -2.16
C LYS A 150 27.30 18.02 -3.05
N LEU A 151 27.45 17.62 -4.31
CA LEU A 151 27.72 18.58 -5.38
C LEU A 151 26.36 19.07 -5.90
N ALA A 152 26.17 20.39 -5.90
CA ALA A 152 24.94 21.00 -6.41
C ALA A 152 24.92 20.90 -7.94
N THR A 153 24.14 19.95 -8.46
CA THR A 153 23.82 19.90 -9.90
C THR A 153 22.55 20.70 -10.17
N LYS A 154 22.55 21.47 -11.26
CA LYS A 154 21.37 22.21 -11.73
C LYS A 154 20.24 21.22 -12.04
N ARG A 155 19.05 21.46 -11.49
CA ARG A 155 17.85 20.66 -11.74
C ARG A 155 17.30 20.97 -13.13
N SER A 156 16.71 19.97 -13.78
CA SER A 156 15.91 20.20 -14.98
C SER A 156 14.68 21.07 -14.68
N LYS A 157 14.24 21.83 -15.68
CA LYS A 157 13.10 22.74 -15.65
C LYS A 157 11.83 22.11 -16.21
N ASP A 158 11.97 21.11 -17.08
CA ASP A 158 10.85 20.47 -17.74
C ASP A 158 10.84 18.95 -17.57
N VAL A 159 9.65 18.37 -17.69
CA VAL A 159 9.41 16.91 -17.68
C VAL A 159 10.18 16.27 -18.83
N LEU A 160 10.96 15.22 -18.53
CA LEU A 160 11.76 14.42 -19.46
C LEU A 160 12.93 15.16 -20.14
N GLU A 161 13.27 16.37 -19.67
CA GLU A 161 14.47 17.10 -20.11
C GLU A 161 15.76 16.33 -19.73
N LEU A 162 15.79 15.74 -18.54
CA LEU A 162 16.89 14.93 -18.05
C LEU A 162 16.36 13.66 -17.37
N VAL A 163 16.81 12.50 -17.83
CA VAL A 163 16.45 11.20 -17.24
C VAL A 163 17.71 10.52 -16.71
N HIS A 164 17.74 10.29 -15.40
CA HIS A 164 18.79 9.50 -14.76
C HIS A 164 18.47 8.02 -14.92
N SER A 165 19.47 7.21 -15.26
CA SER A 165 19.29 5.76 -15.39
C SER A 165 20.30 5.00 -14.53
N GLY A 166 19.91 3.83 -14.03
CA GLY A 166 20.81 3.02 -13.22
C GLY A 166 20.39 1.57 -13.13
N ILE A 167 21.34 0.65 -13.29
CA ILE A 167 21.13 -0.78 -13.06
C ILE A 167 21.49 -1.11 -11.62
N CYS A 168 20.59 -1.76 -10.90
CA CYS A 168 20.82 -2.28 -9.57
C CYS A 168 20.84 -3.81 -9.59
N GLY A 169 21.83 -4.39 -8.90
CA GLY A 169 22.01 -5.84 -8.77
C GLY A 169 23.48 -6.28 -8.93
N PRO A 170 23.76 -7.59 -8.87
CA PRO A 170 22.78 -8.66 -8.76
C PRO A 170 22.11 -8.67 -7.39
N LEU A 171 20.81 -8.94 -7.36
CA LEU A 171 20.08 -9.18 -6.12
C LEU A 171 20.43 -10.59 -5.62
N GLN A 172 20.41 -10.75 -4.28
CA GLN A 172 20.79 -12.00 -3.62
C GLN A 172 19.90 -13.17 -4.03
N VAL A 173 18.61 -12.91 -4.26
CA VAL A 173 17.62 -13.90 -4.71
C VAL A 173 17.14 -13.53 -6.11
N ALA A 174 17.13 -14.53 -7.00
CA ALA A 174 16.58 -14.36 -8.34
C ALA A 174 15.06 -14.24 -8.25
N PHE A 175 14.49 -13.34 -9.03
CA PHE A 175 13.05 -13.18 -9.13
C PHE A 175 12.40 -14.40 -9.77
N VAL A 176 11.10 -14.60 -9.54
CA VAL A 176 10.27 -15.47 -10.38
C VAL A 176 10.45 -15.06 -11.85
N GLY A 177 10.96 -15.99 -12.66
CA GLY A 177 11.35 -15.72 -14.06
C GLY A 177 12.85 -15.49 -14.28
N GLY A 178 13.71 -15.65 -13.27
CA GLY A 178 15.17 -15.68 -13.39
C GLY A 178 15.87 -14.33 -13.45
N ALA A 179 15.13 -13.22 -13.29
CA ALA A 179 15.72 -11.89 -13.32
C ALA A 179 16.52 -11.62 -12.01
N ARG A 180 17.68 -10.96 -12.12
CA ARG A 180 18.59 -10.68 -10.98
C ARG A 180 18.96 -9.21 -10.86
N TYR A 181 18.57 -8.40 -11.84
CA TYR A 181 18.83 -6.97 -11.86
C TYR A 181 17.54 -6.22 -12.11
N PHE A 182 17.53 -4.94 -11.77
CA PHE A 182 16.52 -4.02 -12.27
C PHE A 182 17.19 -2.75 -12.82
N LEU A 183 16.67 -2.26 -13.93
CA LEU A 183 17.01 -0.99 -14.52
C LEU A 183 15.96 0.03 -14.12
N SER A 184 16.40 1.18 -13.61
CA SER A 184 15.53 2.30 -13.31
C SER A 184 15.77 3.47 -14.26
N PHE A 185 14.69 4.16 -14.61
CA PHE A 185 14.71 5.46 -15.26
C PHE A 185 13.99 6.47 -14.36
N ILE A 186 14.63 7.57 -14.03
CA ILE A 186 14.11 8.59 -13.13
C ILE A 186 14.15 9.94 -13.85
N ASP A 187 12.97 10.52 -14.08
CA ASP A 187 12.87 11.88 -14.58
C ASP A 187 13.38 12.89 -13.53
N ASP A 188 14.27 13.81 -13.91
CA ASP A 188 14.87 14.75 -12.95
C ASP A 188 13.87 15.82 -12.47
N PHE A 189 12.91 16.21 -13.30
CA PHE A 189 11.93 17.24 -12.95
C PHE A 189 10.84 16.67 -12.03
N SER A 190 10.02 15.76 -12.55
CA SER A 190 8.87 15.17 -11.84
C SER A 190 9.27 14.11 -10.82
N ARG A 191 10.53 13.64 -10.87
CA ARG A 191 11.02 12.53 -10.06
C ARG A 191 10.29 11.22 -10.30
N LYS A 192 9.41 11.11 -11.30
CA LYS A 192 8.72 9.86 -11.67
C LYS A 192 9.75 8.79 -12.04
N SER A 193 9.62 7.60 -11.48
CA SER A 193 10.53 6.49 -11.73
C SER A 193 9.84 5.31 -12.41
N PHE A 194 10.56 4.69 -13.35
CA PHE A 194 10.16 3.49 -14.08
C PHE A 194 11.16 2.39 -13.79
N VAL A 195 10.70 1.15 -13.61
CA VAL A 195 11.55 0.00 -13.28
C VAL A 195 11.30 -1.13 -14.25
N TYR A 196 12.38 -1.71 -14.77
CA TYR A 196 12.37 -2.86 -15.67
C TYR A 196 13.26 -3.95 -15.08
N PHE A 197 12.79 -5.19 -15.03
CA PHE A 197 13.56 -6.33 -14.51
C PHE A 197 14.38 -6.98 -15.62
N LEU A 198 15.63 -7.38 -15.30
CA LEU A 198 16.58 -7.96 -16.24
C LEU A 198 17.17 -9.26 -15.69
N LYS A 199 17.37 -10.27 -16.55
CA LYS A 199 18.18 -11.45 -16.19
C LYS A 199 19.67 -11.13 -16.28
N HIS A 200 20.05 -10.42 -17.33
CA HIS A 200 21.42 -10.00 -17.59
C HIS A 200 21.51 -8.50 -17.88
N LYS A 201 22.68 -7.89 -17.62
CA LYS A 201 22.90 -6.45 -17.83
C LYS A 201 22.77 -6.02 -19.31
N ASN A 202 23.00 -6.93 -20.25
CA ASN A 202 22.89 -6.68 -21.70
C ASN A 202 21.43 -6.44 -22.16
N GLU A 203 20.43 -6.81 -21.35
CA GLU A 203 19.01 -6.51 -21.62
C GLU A 203 18.65 -5.03 -21.40
N ALA A 204 19.57 -4.21 -20.87
CA ALA A 204 19.31 -2.81 -20.57
C ALA A 204 18.95 -1.99 -21.83
N LEU A 205 19.62 -2.24 -22.96
CA LEU A 205 19.36 -1.52 -24.21
C LEU A 205 17.97 -1.83 -24.78
N PRO A 206 17.55 -3.11 -24.88
CA PRO A 206 16.15 -3.44 -25.18
C PRO A 206 15.14 -2.72 -24.26
N LYS A 207 15.38 -2.71 -22.94
CA LYS A 207 14.48 -2.04 -21.99
C LYS A 207 14.48 -0.52 -22.08
N PHE A 208 15.56 0.08 -22.55
CA PHE A 208 15.59 1.49 -22.88
C PHE A 208 14.65 1.82 -24.05
N LYS A 209 14.62 0.97 -25.09
CA LYS A 209 13.67 1.13 -26.20
C LYS A 209 12.22 1.03 -25.73
N ASP A 210 11.93 0.05 -24.86
CA ASP A 210 10.60 -0.11 -24.24
C ASP A 210 10.19 1.16 -23.46
N PHE A 211 11.13 1.76 -22.72
CA PHE A 211 10.91 3.00 -21.97
C PHE A 211 10.55 4.18 -22.87
N ILE A 212 11.29 4.37 -23.97
CA ILE A 212 11.03 5.46 -24.92
C ILE A 212 9.62 5.32 -25.50
N ALA A 213 9.26 4.12 -25.97
CA ALA A 213 7.93 3.85 -26.53
C ALA A 213 6.80 4.08 -25.50
N LEU A 214 7.02 3.75 -24.23
CA LEU A 214 6.06 3.98 -23.16
C LEU A 214 5.85 5.48 -22.89
N VAL A 215 6.94 6.24 -22.79
CA VAL A 215 6.90 7.68 -22.51
C VAL A 215 6.19 8.43 -23.64
N GLU A 216 6.49 8.08 -24.88
CA GLU A 216 5.88 8.70 -26.06
C GLU A 216 4.38 8.47 -26.16
N ARG A 217 3.92 7.27 -25.77
CA ARG A 217 2.50 6.97 -25.67
C ARG A 217 1.81 7.75 -24.54
N GLN A 218 2.51 8.02 -23.44
CA GLN A 218 1.94 8.78 -22.32
C GLN A 218 1.86 10.29 -22.60
N THR A 219 2.69 10.80 -23.51
CA THR A 219 2.72 12.22 -23.90
C THR A 219 1.81 12.56 -25.09
N SER A 220 1.04 11.60 -25.63
CA SER A 220 0.20 11.79 -26.82
C SER A 220 -1.15 12.48 -26.56
N ASN A 221 -1.12 13.58 -25.79
CA ASN A 221 -2.02 14.73 -25.95
C ASN A 221 -1.18 15.94 -26.40
N GLY A 222 -0.50 15.82 -27.55
CA GLY A 222 0.10 16.96 -28.23
C GLY A 222 1.63 17.12 -28.12
N PHE A 223 2.40 16.08 -28.43
CA PHE A 223 3.71 16.28 -29.07
C PHE A 223 3.87 15.23 -30.18
N GLU A 224 4.11 15.73 -31.40
CA GLU A 224 4.03 14.99 -32.66
C GLU A 224 5.03 13.83 -32.76
N LYS A 225 4.58 12.76 -33.43
CA LYS A 225 5.34 11.54 -33.77
C LYS A 225 6.61 11.79 -34.59
N GLU A 226 6.86 13.01 -35.07
CA GLU A 226 8.07 13.39 -35.80
C GLU A 226 9.30 13.64 -34.92
N PHE A 227 9.14 13.70 -33.59
CA PHE A 227 10.26 13.93 -32.67
C PHE A 227 11.31 12.80 -32.75
N LEU A 228 10.94 11.58 -33.18
CA LEU A 228 11.79 10.38 -33.14
C LEU A 228 12.86 10.21 -34.22
N ALA A 229 12.63 10.74 -35.43
CA ALA A 229 13.61 10.61 -36.52
C ALA A 229 14.79 11.60 -36.39
N ARG A 230 14.72 12.57 -35.46
CA ARG A 230 15.71 13.65 -35.24
C ARG A 230 16.15 13.86 -33.76
N LYS A 231 15.78 12.99 -32.81
CA LYS A 231 15.72 13.22 -31.33
C LYS A 231 16.86 13.93 -30.58
N GLY A 232 18.08 14.06 -31.10
CA GLY A 232 19.16 14.76 -30.37
C GLY A 232 19.42 14.27 -28.93
N ILE A 233 19.05 13.02 -28.58
CA ILE A 233 19.23 12.48 -27.23
C ILE A 233 20.73 12.36 -26.95
N ARG A 234 21.22 13.22 -26.07
CA ARG A 234 22.61 13.19 -25.61
C ARG A 234 22.74 12.17 -24.50
N HIS A 235 23.38 11.04 -24.79
CA HIS A 235 23.76 10.08 -23.77
C HIS A 235 24.99 10.59 -23.02
N GLU A 236 24.77 11.12 -21.83
CA GLU A 236 25.83 11.52 -20.92
C GLU A 236 26.19 10.32 -20.03
N ARG A 237 27.44 9.86 -20.13
CA ARG A 237 27.97 8.81 -19.26
C ARG A 237 28.58 9.48 -18.04
N THR A 238 28.29 8.96 -16.85
CA THR A 238 29.10 9.29 -15.68
C THR A 238 30.51 8.78 -15.87
N ILE A 239 31.49 9.53 -15.37
CA ILE A 239 32.88 9.08 -15.34
C ILE A 239 32.92 7.75 -14.56
N PRO A 240 33.64 6.72 -15.05
CA PRO A 240 33.85 5.50 -14.29
C PRO A 240 34.34 5.83 -12.87
N GLU A 241 33.81 5.14 -11.86
CA GLU A 241 34.20 5.32 -10.44
C GLU A 241 33.80 6.66 -9.79
N THR A 242 32.95 7.47 -10.41
CA THR A 242 32.30 8.64 -9.75
C THR A 242 30.80 8.45 -9.53
N PRO A 243 30.36 7.54 -8.63
CA PRO A 243 28.95 7.29 -8.33
C PRO A 243 28.18 8.56 -7.90
N GLN A 244 28.90 9.57 -7.38
CA GLN A 244 28.35 10.85 -6.95
C GLN A 244 27.63 11.61 -8.08
N GLN A 245 28.06 11.44 -9.35
CA GLN A 245 27.45 12.11 -10.50
C GLN A 245 26.07 11.52 -10.85
N ASN A 246 25.80 10.25 -10.55
CA ASN A 246 24.48 9.61 -10.75
C ASN A 246 23.70 9.47 -9.43
N GLY A 247 23.94 10.38 -8.49
CA GLY A 247 23.37 10.28 -7.15
C GLY A 247 21.84 10.23 -7.13
N VAL A 248 21.15 10.75 -8.16
CA VAL A 248 19.69 10.67 -8.28
C VAL A 248 19.23 9.22 -8.48
N ALA A 249 19.76 8.52 -9.49
CA ALA A 249 19.38 7.13 -9.74
C ALA A 249 19.81 6.22 -8.58
N GLU A 250 21.01 6.43 -8.03
CA GLU A 250 21.51 5.64 -6.91
C GLU A 250 20.64 5.78 -5.66
N ARG A 251 20.26 7.02 -5.29
CA ARG A 251 19.36 7.25 -4.15
C ARG A 251 17.99 6.65 -4.39
N MET A 252 17.48 6.70 -5.63
CA MET A 252 16.21 6.07 -5.98
C MET A 252 16.30 4.56 -5.82
N ASN A 253 17.30 3.93 -6.43
CA ASN A 253 17.51 2.48 -6.37
C ASN A 253 17.64 2.00 -4.92
N ARG A 254 18.39 2.74 -4.10
CA ARG A 254 18.48 2.46 -2.66
C ARG A 254 17.13 2.55 -1.95
N THR A 255 16.35 3.60 -2.22
CA THR A 255 15.01 3.77 -1.65
C THR A 255 14.08 2.60 -2.02
N LEU A 256 14.14 2.14 -3.28
CA LEU A 256 13.34 1.01 -3.75
C LEU A 256 13.75 -0.30 -3.07
N VAL A 257 15.06 -0.55 -2.91
CA VAL A 257 15.59 -1.73 -2.22
C VAL A 257 15.22 -1.73 -0.75
N GLU A 258 15.38 -0.61 -0.04
CA GLU A 258 14.99 -0.47 1.37
C GLU A 258 13.50 -0.73 1.57
N LYS A 259 12.63 -0.13 0.74
CA LYS A 259 11.17 -0.35 0.80
C LYS A 259 10.83 -1.81 0.55
N THR A 260 11.43 -2.41 -0.48
CA THR A 260 11.22 -3.81 -0.83
C THR A 260 11.59 -4.73 0.34
N ARG A 261 12.78 -4.56 0.90
CA ARG A 261 13.24 -5.34 2.05
C ARG A 261 12.31 -5.17 3.24
N THR A 262 11.91 -3.93 3.55
CA THR A 262 11.03 -3.65 4.69
C THR A 262 9.67 -4.32 4.50
N MET A 263 9.05 -4.18 3.32
CA MET A 263 7.77 -4.84 3.02
C MET A 263 7.89 -6.36 3.13
N LEU A 264 8.92 -6.99 2.55
CA LEU A 264 9.09 -8.44 2.63
C LEU A 264 9.28 -8.93 4.07
N ILE A 265 10.02 -8.20 4.90
CA ILE A 265 10.21 -8.54 6.33
C ILE A 265 8.89 -8.40 7.09
N ASP A 266 8.09 -7.37 6.82
CA ASP A 266 6.86 -7.08 7.57
C ASP A 266 5.82 -8.20 7.47
N VAL A 267 5.67 -8.75 6.27
CA VAL A 267 4.71 -9.82 5.96
C VAL A 267 5.37 -11.20 5.92
N ASN A 268 6.64 -11.31 6.32
CA ASN A 268 7.42 -12.55 6.31
C ASN A 268 7.34 -13.31 4.97
N LEU A 269 7.39 -12.59 3.85
CA LEU A 269 7.28 -13.17 2.52
C LEU A 269 8.64 -13.67 2.02
N ASN A 270 8.59 -14.76 1.25
CA ASN A 270 9.78 -15.31 0.61
C ASN A 270 10.43 -14.26 -0.33
N PRO A 271 11.76 -14.07 -0.25
CA PRO A 271 12.54 -13.24 -1.17
C PRO A 271 12.28 -13.44 -2.67
N ASP A 272 11.76 -14.60 -3.10
CA ASP A 272 11.41 -14.86 -4.51
C ASP A 272 10.40 -13.85 -5.07
N LEU A 273 9.59 -13.23 -4.19
CA LEU A 273 8.62 -12.18 -4.54
C LEU A 273 9.25 -10.77 -4.67
N CYS A 274 10.57 -10.66 -4.60
CA CYS A 274 11.27 -9.37 -4.61
C CYS A 274 10.94 -8.52 -5.84
N ALA A 275 10.69 -9.10 -7.02
CA ALA A 275 10.33 -8.31 -8.22
C ALA A 275 8.98 -7.63 -8.03
N LYS A 276 7.98 -8.37 -7.55
CA LYS A 276 6.66 -7.81 -7.24
C LYS A 276 6.80 -6.74 -6.15
N ALA A 277 7.61 -6.98 -5.13
CA ALA A 277 7.86 -6.02 -4.08
C ALA A 277 8.57 -4.73 -4.57
N VAL A 278 9.57 -4.83 -5.48
CA VAL A 278 10.21 -3.66 -6.10
C VAL A 278 9.21 -2.90 -6.97
N GLY A 279 8.40 -3.61 -7.76
CA GLY A 279 7.34 -3.01 -8.58
C GLY A 279 6.34 -2.23 -7.72
N THR A 280 5.87 -2.83 -6.62
CA THR A 280 5.00 -2.20 -5.63
C THR A 280 5.69 -1.02 -4.94
N ALA A 281 6.97 -1.15 -4.56
CA ALA A 281 7.73 -0.05 -3.98
C ALA A 281 7.80 1.15 -4.92
N ASN A 282 8.03 0.92 -6.21
CA ASN A 282 8.07 1.96 -7.24
C ASN A 282 6.68 2.60 -7.45
N TYR A 283 5.63 1.77 -7.52
CA TYR A 283 4.25 2.22 -7.64
C TYR A 283 3.85 3.16 -6.50
N LEU A 284 4.14 2.75 -5.25
CA LEU A 284 3.87 3.53 -4.05
C LEU A 284 4.71 4.80 -4.02
N ARG A 285 6.01 4.69 -4.33
CA ARG A 285 6.93 5.84 -4.35
C ARG A 285 6.46 6.93 -5.32
N ASN A 286 5.94 6.57 -6.49
CA ASN A 286 5.41 7.54 -7.46
C ASN A 286 4.11 8.23 -7.03
N ARG A 287 3.46 7.74 -5.97
CA ARG A 287 2.23 8.28 -5.38
C ARG A 287 2.46 8.88 -3.99
N CYS A 288 3.71 8.93 -3.55
CA CYS A 288 4.09 9.47 -2.26
C CYS A 288 4.82 10.80 -2.42
N PRO A 289 4.78 11.68 -1.41
CA PRO A 289 5.46 12.96 -1.47
C PRO A 289 6.97 12.78 -1.56
N THR A 290 7.63 13.65 -2.30
CA THR A 290 9.09 13.64 -2.46
C THR A 290 9.62 15.00 -2.04
N LYS A 291 10.69 15.05 -1.23
CA LYS A 291 11.28 16.33 -0.77
C LYS A 291 11.79 17.23 -1.91
N ALA A 292 11.95 16.68 -3.10
CA ALA A 292 12.45 17.41 -4.25
C ALA A 292 11.33 18.17 -4.97
N LEU A 293 10.06 17.83 -4.75
CA LEU A 293 8.90 18.55 -5.28
C LEU A 293 8.31 19.39 -4.15
#